data_AF-A0A1M7QQT6-F1
#
_entry.id   AF-A0A1M7QQT6-F1
#
_cell.length_a   1.000
_cell.length_b   1.000
_cell.length_c   1.000
_cell.angle_alpha   90.00
_cell.angle_beta   90.00
_cell.angle_gamma   90.00
#
_symmetry.space_group_name_H-M   'P 1'
#
loop_
_entity.id
_entity.type
_entity.pdbx_description
1 polymer ?
#
loop_
_entity_poly.entity_id
_entity_poly.type
_entity_poly.pdbx_seq_one_letter_code
_entity_poly.pdbx_strand_id
1 'polypeptide(L)' 'MATIKEVILKHHKKEDGTYNIKFRLTHNPKITYINTNYFAGEKQLKKDFTKKDKFLLGLQIM' A
#
# COMPACT_ATOMS: atom_id res chain seq x y z
N MET A 1 -19.93 -4.17 3.61
CA MET A 1 -19.33 -3.32 2.55
C MET A 1 -17.85 -3.62 2.44
N ALA A 2 -17.35 -3.89 1.24
CA ALA A 2 -15.92 -4.07 1.02
C ALA A 2 -15.23 -2.70 0.97
N THR A 3 -14.06 -2.57 1.60
CA THR A 3 -13.22 -1.36 1.49
C THR A 3 -11.82 -1.75 1.07
N ILE A 4 -11.25 -0.98 0.15
CA ILE A 4 -9.87 -1.14 -0.32
C ILE A 4 -9.10 0.10 0.09
N LYS A 5 -7.93 -0.08 0.70
CA LYS A 5 -7.00 1.00 1.04
C LYS A 5 -5.59 0.64 0.62
N GLU A 6 -4.86 1.60 0.07
CA GLU A 6 -3.41 1.47 -0.08
C GLU A 6 -2.75 1.49 1.31
N VAL A 7 -1.86 0.54 1.58
CA VAL A 7 -1.10 0.46 2.83
C VAL A 7 0.34 0.06 2.56
N ILE A 8 1.23 0.55 3.41
CA ILE A 8 2.63 0.18 3.41
C ILE A 8 2.97 -0.34 4.81
N LEU A 9 3.48 -1.56 4.86
CA LEU A 9 3.77 -2.24 6.12
C LEU A 9 5.23 -1.98 6.50
N LYS A 10 5.45 -1.20 7.56
CA LYS A 10 6.80 -0.81 8.02
C LYS A 10 7.73 -2.01 8.29
N HIS A 11 7.17 -3.12 8.78
CA HIS A 11 7.91 -4.35 9.07
C HIS A 11 8.23 -5.18 7.82
N HIS A 12 7.64 -4.87 6.65
CA HIS A 12 7.95 -5.49 5.37
C HIS A 12 8.89 -4.61 4.53
N LYS A 13 9.90 -4.03 5.19
CA LYS A 13 11.01 -3.39 4.49
C LYS A 13 11.84 -4.49 3.81
N LYS A 14 12.13 -4.30 2.52
CA LYS A 14 13.07 -5.16 1.80
C LYS A 14 14.51 -4.79 2.12
N GLU A 15 15.44 -5.71 1.85
CA GLU A 15 16.87 -5.49 2.02
C GLU A 15 17.40 -4.33 1.15
N ASP A 16 16.78 -4.12 -0.03
CA ASP A 16 17.06 -2.99 -0.94
C ASP A 16 16.60 -1.62 -0.40
N GLY A 17 15.99 -1.57 0.78
CA GLY A 17 15.51 -0.34 1.41
C GLY A 17 14.14 0.14 0.93
N THR A 18 13.48 -0.62 0.06
CA THR A 18 12.15 -0.29 -0.46
C THR A 18 11.04 -1.01 0.31
N TYR A 19 9.81 -0.52 0.16
CA TYR A 19 8.62 -1.11 0.74
C TYR A 19 7.62 -1.47 -0.35
N ASN A 20 7.04 -2.67 -0.26
CA ASN A 20 5.95 -3.04 -1.14
C ASN A 20 4.68 -2.28 -0.79
N ILE A 21 4.06 -1.69 -1.80
CA ILE A 21 2.75 -1.06 -1.66
C ILE A 21 1.70 -2.17 -1.77
N LYS A 22 0.80 -2.25 -0.80
CA LYS A 22 -0.23 -3.30 -0.74
C LYS A 22 -1.62 -2.69 -0.74
N PHE A 23 -2.60 -3.45 -1.20
CA PHE A 23 -4.00 -3.12 -0.98
C PHE A 23 -4.52 -3.93 0.21
N ARG A 24 -5.01 -3.23 1.23
CA ARG A 24 -5.75 -3.81 2.35
C ARG A 24 -7.23 -3.86 1.95
N LEU A 25 -7.70 -5.06 1.62
CA LEU A 25 -9.12 -5.36 1.42
C LEU A 25 -9.73 -5.73 2.77
N THR A 26 -10.76 -5.01 3.19
CA THR A 26 -11.58 -5.36 4.36
C THR A 26 -12.97 -5.74 3.88
N HIS A 27 -13.38 -6.99 4.12
CA HIS A 27 -14.70 -7.49 3.77
C HIS A 27 -15.16 -8.47 4.85
N ASN A 28 -16.33 -8.20 5.47
CA ASN A 28 -16.94 -9.02 6.51
C ASN A 28 -15.95 -9.51 7.59
N PRO A 29 -15.68 -8.66 8.60
CA PRO A 29 -14.49 -8.57 9.48
C PRO A 29 -13.11 -9.08 9.00
N LYS A 30 -13.01 -9.70 7.83
CA LYS A 30 -11.78 -10.29 7.32
C LYS A 30 -10.95 -9.22 6.63
N ILE A 31 -9.65 -9.27 6.90
CA ILE A 31 -8.66 -8.39 6.31
C ILE A 31 -7.73 -9.25 5.46
N THR A 32 -7.53 -8.83 4.21
CA THR A 32 -6.60 -9.46 3.29
C THR A 32 -5.69 -8.40 2.71
N TYR A 33 -4.41 -8.73 2.57
CA TYR A 33 -3.41 -7.87 1.96
C TYR A 33 -3.05 -8.43 0.58
N ILE A 34 -3.30 -7.64 -0.44
CA ILE A 34 -2.96 -7.97 -1.83
C ILE A 34 -1.65 -7.26 -2.15
N ASN A 35 -0.62 -8.04 -2.47
CA ASN A 35 0.66 -7.50 -2.92
C ASN A 35 0.49 -6.82 -4.28
N THR A 36 1.24 -5.76 -4.53
CA THR A 36 1.34 -5.15 -5.86
C THR A 36 2.75 -5.27 -6.40
N ASN A 37 2.94 -4.95 -7.68
CA ASN A 37 4.27 -4.84 -8.28
C ASN A 37 4.92 -3.45 -8.04
N TYR A 38 4.31 -2.61 -7.20
CA TYR A 38 4.81 -1.28 -6.90
C TYR A 38 5.60 -1.26 -5.59
N PHE A 39 6.71 -0.53 -5.61
CA PHE A 39 7.59 -0.33 -4.47
C PHE A 39 7.85 1.15 -4.25
N ALA A 40 7.99 1.57 -2.99
CA ALA A 40 8.33 2.93 -2.61
C ALA A 40 9.57 2.93 -1.71
N GLY A 41 10.52 3.81 -1.99
CA GLY A 41 11.66 4.07 -1.10
C GLY A 41 11.29 5.07 0.00
N GLU A 42 12.10 5.13 1.07
CA GLU A 42 11.86 6.00 2.23
C GLU A 42 11.64 7.48 1.86
N LYS A 43 12.33 7.99 0.83
CA LYS A 43 12.18 9.38 0.36
C LYS A 43 10.77 9.68 -0.16
N GLN A 44 10.08 8.68 -0.74
CA GLN A 44 8.73 8.78 -1.30
C GLN A 44 7.63 8.62 -0.23
N LEU A 45 8.01 8.24 1.00
CA LEU A 45 7.10 8.02 2.10
C LEU A 45 7.11 9.18 3.10
N LYS A 46 5.96 9.43 3.71
CA LYS A 46 5.85 10.24 4.93
C LYS A 46 6.32 9.42 6.14
N LYS A 47 6.55 10.09 7.26
CA LYS A 47 6.93 9.45 8.54
C LYS A 47 5.89 8.41 9.00
N ASP A 48 4.63 8.62 8.62
CA ASP A 48 3.51 7.71 8.92
C ASP A 48 3.35 6.56 7.91
N PHE A 49 4.35 6.32 7.05
CA PHE A 49 4.32 5.27 6.01
C PHE A 49 3.15 5.38 5.03
N THR A 50 2.64 6.60 4.85
CA THR A 50 1.74 6.97 3.75
C THR A 50 2.56 7.52 2.59
N LYS A 51 2.14 7.29 1.35
CA LYS A 51 2.79 7.93 0.20
C LYS A 51 2.67 9.45 0.27
N LYS A 52 3.74 10.13 -0.14
CA LYS A 52 3.71 11.59 -0.33
C LYS A 52 2.84 11.99 -1.52
N ASP A 53 2.89 11.20 -2.60
CA ASP A 53 2.23 11.50 -3.86
C ASP A 53 0.97 10.65 -4.08
N LYS A 54 -0.11 11.32 -4.48
CA LYS A 54 -1.46 10.76 -4.69
C LYS A 54 -1.61 10.08 -6.08
N PHE A 55 -0.54 9.51 -6.63
CA PHE A 55 -0.46 9.16 -8.06
C PHE A 55 -1.27 7.91 -8.48
N LEU A 56 -1.79 7.10 -7.53
CA LEU A 56 -2.48 5.84 -7.86
C LEU A 56 -4.03 5.89 -7.84
N LEU A 57 -4.64 7.08 -7.92
CA LEU A 57 -6.10 7.21 -8.05
C LEU A 57 -6.67 6.80 -9.44
N GLY A 58 -5.81 6.36 -10.36
CA GLY A 58 -6.19 5.98 -11.73
C GLY A 58 -6.65 4.53 -11.93
N LEU A 59 -6.77 3.70 -10.89
CA LEU A 59 -7.32 2.36 -11.03
C LEU A 59 -8.84 2.40 -10.86
N GLN A 60 -9.53 2.95 -11.86
CA GLN A 60 -10.97 2.79 -12.05
C GLN A 60 -11.23 1.30 -12.28
N ILE A 61 -11.80 0.63 -11.29
CA ILE A 61 -12.23 -0.76 -11.42
C ILE A 61 -13.45 -0.73 -12.37
N MET A 62 -13.26 -1.19 -13.61
CA MET A 62 -14.35 -1.53 -14.53
C MET A 62 -14.91 -2.91 -14.19
#